data_AF-A0A7L3KYM7-F1
#
_entry.id   AF-A0A7L3KYM7-F1
#
_cell.length_a   1.000
_cell.length_b   1.000
_cell.length_c   1.000
_cell.angle_alpha   90.00
_cell.angle_beta   90.00
_cell.angle_gamma   90.00
#
_symmetry.space_group_name_H-M   'P 1'
#
loop_
_entity.id
_entity.type
_entity.pdbx_description
1 polymer ?
#
loop_
_entity_poly.entity_id
_entity_poly.type
_entity_poly.pdbx_seq_one_letter_code
_entity_poly.pdbx_strand_id
1 'polypeptide(L)'
;GRVYEGKVYTGLCNWYEKWDRLTLSQRKGLNHRYHLGCGCKIRPCYYLPCFATSKNECIWTDMLSNFGHSGYQAKHYACIQRVEGYCSWYRGWAPPDKTIINATDP
;
A
#
# COMPACT_ATOMS: atom_id res chain seq x y z
N GLY A 1 -10.23 -4.25 11.19
CA GLY A 1 -11.53 -4.27 11.88
C GLY A 1 -12.02 -2.85 12.10
N ARG A 2 -13.12 -2.69 12.82
CA ARG A 2 -13.70 -1.40 13.23
C ARG A 2 -13.84 -1.38 14.75
N VAL A 3 -13.54 -0.25 15.38
CA VAL A 3 -13.82 -0.04 16.80
C VAL A 3 -15.16 0.67 16.94
N TYR A 4 -16.02 0.17 17.82
CA TYR A 4 -17.31 0.78 18.14
C TYR A 4 -17.64 0.48 19.61
N GLU A 5 -17.97 1.51 20.39
CA GLU A 5 -18.26 1.40 21.83
C GLU A 5 -17.21 0.60 22.62
N GLY A 6 -15.92 0.87 22.38
CA GLY A 6 -14.81 0.20 23.06
C GLY A 6 -14.59 -1.27 22.67
N LYS A 7 -15.41 -1.82 21.75
CA LYS A 7 -15.27 -3.19 21.24
C LYS A 7 -14.70 -3.19 19.83
N VAL A 8 -13.90 -4.21 19.53
CA VAL A 8 -13.35 -4.44 18.19
C VAL A 8 -14.28 -5.40 17.45
N TYR A 9 -14.80 -4.96 16.31
CA TYR A 9 -15.58 -5.75 15.39
C TYR A 9 -14.74 -6.15 14.19
N THR A 10 -14.81 -7.42 13.82
CA THR A 10 -14.11 -7.98 12.67
C THR A 10 -15.04 -8.89 11.88
N GLY A 11 -14.74 -9.08 10.60
CA GLY A 11 -15.44 -10.01 9.71
C GLY A 11 -14.50 -10.57 8.65
N LEU A 12 -15.04 -11.42 7.77
CA LEU A 12 -14.26 -12.12 6.74
C LEU A 12 -13.60 -11.21 5.69
N CYS A 13 -14.06 -9.96 5.55
CA CYS A 13 -13.45 -9.00 4.62
C CYS A 13 -12.33 -8.16 5.25
N ASN A 14 -12.08 -8.29 6.56
CA ASN A 14 -10.95 -7.62 7.19
C ASN A 14 -9.64 -8.34 6.87
N TRP A 15 -8.52 -7.63 6.97
CA TRP A 15 -7.21 -8.24 6.80
C TRP A 15 -6.83 -9.03 8.07
N TYR A 16 -6.85 -10.36 7.95
CA TYR A 16 -6.36 -11.32 8.95
C TYR A 16 -5.18 -12.08 8.35
N GLU A 17 -4.04 -12.06 9.03
CA GLU A 17 -2.88 -12.87 8.65
C GLU A 17 -2.08 -13.20 9.91
N LYS A 18 -1.47 -14.38 9.94
CA LYS A 18 -0.61 -14.76 11.07
C LYS A 18 0.68 -13.93 11.04
N TRP A 19 1.12 -13.48 12.20
CA TRP A 19 2.27 -12.58 12.33
C TRP A 19 3.57 -13.14 11.72
N ASP A 20 3.80 -14.44 11.87
CA ASP A 20 4.93 -15.19 11.31
C ASP A 20 4.90 -15.26 9.78
N ARG A 21 3.70 -15.21 9.18
CA ARG A 21 3.50 -15.20 7.72
C ARG A 21 3.67 -13.83 7.07
N LEU A 22 3.70 -12.76 7.87
CA LEU A 22 3.95 -11.43 7.35
C LEU A 22 5.36 -11.33 6.78
N THR A 23 5.52 -10.60 5.69
CA THR A 23 6.86 -10.24 5.21
C THR A 23 7.50 -9.21 6.14
N LEU A 24 8.83 -9.06 6.05
CA LEU A 24 9.53 -7.99 6.76
C LEU A 24 8.98 -6.60 6.39
N SER A 25 8.61 -6.39 5.12
CA SER A 25 8.03 -5.14 4.64
C SER A 25 6.65 -4.87 5.24
N GLN A 26 5.79 -5.89 5.40
CA GLN A 26 4.48 -5.75 6.04
C GLN A 26 4.61 -5.43 7.53
N ARG A 27 5.51 -6.12 8.24
CA ARG A 27 5.81 -5.82 9.66
C ARG A 27 6.32 -4.39 9.84
N LYS A 28 7.28 -3.95 9.02
CA LYS A 28 7.73 -2.54 9.00
C LYS A 28 6.62 -1.57 8.57
N GLY A 29 5.74 -2.02 7.68
CA GLY A 29 4.56 -1.30 7.22
C GLY A 29 3.66 -0.90 8.38
N LEU A 30 3.26 -1.89 9.19
CA LEU A 30 2.42 -1.70 10.38
C LEU A 30 3.04 -0.74 11.38
N ASN A 31 4.35 -0.83 11.62
CA ASN A 31 5.01 -0.03 12.64
C ASN A 31 5.41 1.39 12.18
N HIS A 32 5.70 1.59 10.89
CA HIS A 32 6.41 2.81 10.45
C HIS A 32 5.96 3.43 9.13
N ARG A 33 5.26 2.70 8.24
CA ARG A 33 5.06 3.17 6.85
C ARG A 33 3.61 3.36 6.45
N TYR A 34 2.70 2.48 6.86
CA TYR A 34 1.31 2.56 6.38
C TYR A 34 0.61 3.85 6.82
N HIS A 35 0.96 4.40 7.98
CA HIS A 35 0.44 5.71 8.41
C HIS A 35 0.83 6.87 7.47
N LEU A 36 2.03 6.81 6.86
CA LEU A 36 2.50 7.82 5.89
C LEU A 36 1.72 7.79 4.57
N GLY A 37 0.91 6.75 4.35
CA GLY A 37 0.07 6.57 3.18
C GLY A 37 -1.41 6.89 3.41
N CYS A 38 -1.82 7.31 4.61
CA CYS A 38 -3.24 7.52 4.91
C CYS A 38 -3.89 8.63 4.05
N GLY A 39 -3.10 9.58 3.51
CA GLY A 39 -3.58 10.58 2.53
C GLY A 39 -3.60 10.09 1.08
N CYS A 40 -3.08 8.89 0.82
CA CYS A 40 -3.04 8.27 -0.49
C CYS A 40 -4.19 7.29 -0.69
N LYS A 41 -4.58 7.08 -1.95
CA LYS A 41 -5.58 6.10 -2.35
C LYS A 41 -4.92 5.00 -3.15
N ILE A 42 -5.14 3.75 -2.75
CA ILE A 42 -4.74 2.59 -3.53
C ILE A 42 -5.89 2.22 -4.46
N ARG A 43 -5.65 2.26 -5.78
CA ARG A 43 -6.67 1.95 -6.79
C ARG A 43 -6.40 0.54 -7.36
N PRO A 44 -7.24 -0.47 -7.07
CA PRO A 44 -7.10 -1.79 -7.66
C PRO A 44 -7.31 -1.74 -9.17
N CYS A 45 -6.47 -2.45 -9.90
CA CYS A 45 -6.51 -2.58 -11.34
C CYS A 45 -6.92 -4.00 -11.71
N TYR A 46 -8.17 -4.20 -12.13
CA TYR A 46 -8.69 -5.53 -12.49
C TYR A 46 -8.60 -5.82 -13.99
N TYR A 47 -8.57 -4.79 -14.84
CA TYR A 47 -8.54 -4.91 -16.30
C TYR A 47 -7.72 -3.78 -16.90
N LEU A 48 -7.01 -4.06 -17.99
CA LEU A 48 -6.24 -3.05 -18.71
C LEU A 48 -7.16 -2.17 -19.60
N PRO A 49 -6.80 -0.90 -19.82
CA PRO A 49 -5.61 -0.22 -19.28
C PRO A 49 -5.85 0.40 -17.89
N CYS A 50 -4.80 0.54 -17.09
CA CYS A 50 -4.86 1.12 -15.75
C CYS A 50 -3.92 2.30 -15.59
N PHE A 51 -4.48 3.46 -15.26
CA PHE A 51 -3.74 4.69 -15.05
C PHE A 51 -4.19 5.38 -13.77
N ALA A 52 -3.26 6.05 -13.08
CA ALA A 52 -3.62 6.95 -11.98
C ALA A 52 -4.45 8.10 -12.54
N THR A 53 -5.54 8.45 -11.85
CA THR A 53 -6.41 9.57 -12.24
C THR A 53 -6.15 10.83 -11.43
N SER A 54 -5.39 10.71 -10.35
CA SER A 54 -4.97 11.83 -9.51
C SER A 54 -3.59 11.56 -8.92
N LYS A 55 -2.88 12.63 -8.56
CA LYS A 55 -1.53 12.55 -7.98
C LYS A 55 -1.46 11.75 -6.68
N ASN A 56 -2.57 11.62 -5.96
CA ASN A 56 -2.63 10.89 -4.69
C ASN A 56 -3.02 9.41 -4.85
N GLU A 57 -2.97 8.85 -6.06
CA GLU A 57 -3.30 7.44 -6.34
C GLU A 57 -2.04 6.58 -6.61
N CYS A 58 -2.01 5.38 -6.02
CA CYS A 58 -1.11 4.30 -6.45
C CYS A 58 -1.92 3.17 -7.08
N ILE A 59 -1.51 2.72 -8.27
CA ILE A 59 -2.20 1.62 -8.97
C ILE A 59 -1.74 0.27 -8.42
N TRP A 60 -2.70 -0.54 -7.97
CA TRP A 60 -2.47 -1.89 -7.46
C TRP A 60 -2.77 -2.93 -8.53
N THR A 61 -1.70 -3.45 -9.13
CA THR A 61 -1.72 -4.37 -10.27
C THR A 61 -1.63 -5.84 -9.88
N ASP A 62 -1.51 -6.18 -8.59
CA ASP A 62 -1.62 -7.59 -8.14
C ASP A 62 -2.94 -8.21 -8.61
N MET A 63 -4.01 -7.42 -8.69
CA MET A 63 -5.32 -7.88 -9.16
C MET A 63 -5.30 -8.42 -10.60
N LEU A 64 -4.42 -7.90 -11.47
CA LEU A 64 -4.20 -8.44 -12.81
C LEU A 64 -3.34 -9.70 -12.79
N SER A 65 -2.20 -9.63 -12.09
CA SER A 65 -1.16 -10.68 -12.16
C SER A 65 -1.42 -11.88 -11.27
N ASN A 66 -2.33 -11.76 -10.31
CA ASN A 66 -2.61 -12.75 -9.29
C ASN A 66 -4.13 -13.04 -9.20
N PHE A 67 -4.82 -13.01 -10.34
CA PHE A 67 -6.22 -13.44 -10.49
C PHE A 67 -7.18 -12.81 -9.46
N GLY A 68 -7.08 -11.50 -9.25
CA GLY A 68 -7.93 -10.78 -8.30
C GLY A 68 -7.54 -10.94 -6.82
N HIS A 69 -6.35 -11.47 -6.52
CA HIS A 69 -5.84 -11.62 -5.16
C HIS A 69 -4.59 -10.78 -4.88
N SER A 70 -4.35 -10.47 -3.60
CA SER A 70 -3.14 -9.79 -3.14
C SER A 70 -1.86 -10.57 -3.47
N GLY A 71 -0.88 -9.89 -4.05
CA GLY A 71 0.33 -10.49 -4.61
C GLY A 71 1.61 -9.80 -4.14
N TYR A 72 2.52 -9.54 -5.07
CA TYR A 72 3.85 -9.02 -4.77
C TYR A 72 3.81 -7.58 -4.22
N GLN A 73 2.97 -6.71 -4.78
CA GLN A 73 2.85 -5.33 -4.33
C GLN A 73 2.35 -5.28 -2.88
N ALA A 74 1.28 -6.01 -2.57
CA ALA A 74 0.71 -6.09 -1.22
C ALA A 74 1.69 -6.66 -0.17
N LYS A 75 2.62 -7.51 -0.60
CA LYS A 75 3.63 -8.13 0.28
C LYS A 75 4.85 -7.24 0.52
N HIS A 76 5.22 -6.36 -0.41
CA HIS A 76 6.54 -5.71 -0.37
C HIS A 76 6.52 -4.18 -0.46
N TYR A 77 5.39 -3.59 -0.82
CA TYR A 77 5.26 -2.16 -1.03
C TYR A 77 4.23 -1.51 -0.10
N ALA A 78 4.39 -0.20 0.08
CA ALA A 78 3.40 0.68 0.68
C ALA A 78 3.20 1.88 -0.26
N CYS A 79 1.96 2.29 -0.49
CA CYS A 79 1.69 3.57 -1.16
C CYS A 79 1.86 4.66 -0.11
N ILE A 80 2.81 5.57 -0.29
CA ILE A 80 3.10 6.63 0.69
C ILE A 80 3.05 7.99 0.03
N GLN A 81 2.69 9.00 0.82
CA GLN A 81 2.69 10.39 0.37
C GLN A 81 4.14 10.88 0.27
N ARG A 82 4.42 11.56 -0.83
CA ARG A 82 5.67 12.23 -1.19
C ARG A 82 5.46 13.74 -1.11
N VAL A 83 6.43 14.48 -1.63
CA VAL A 83 6.35 15.93 -1.79
C VAL A 83 5.11 16.34 -2.59
N GLU A 84 4.54 17.49 -2.22
CA GLU A 84 3.42 18.14 -2.92
C GLU A 84 2.14 17.30 -3.07
N GLY A 85 1.96 16.27 -2.23
CA GLY A 85 0.78 15.42 -2.24
C GLY A 85 0.76 14.36 -3.33
N TYR A 86 1.89 14.13 -4.01
CA TYR A 86 2.07 12.96 -4.87
C TYR A 86 2.16 11.68 -4.04
N CYS A 87 1.60 10.59 -4.51
CA CYS A 87 1.68 9.28 -3.89
C CYS A 87 2.40 8.31 -4.81
N SER A 88 3.30 7.51 -4.25
CA SER A 88 4.03 6.51 -5.03
C SER A 88 4.30 5.25 -4.21
N TRP A 89 4.52 4.14 -4.93
CA TRP A 89 4.90 2.88 -4.33
C TRP A 89 6.31 2.97 -3.73
N TYR A 90 6.41 2.71 -2.43
CA TYR A 90 7.66 2.62 -1.69
C TYR A 90 7.91 1.19 -1.25
N ARG A 91 9.10 0.69 -1.55
CA ARG A 91 9.52 -0.68 -1.22
C ARG A 91 9.97 -0.73 0.25
N GLY A 92 9.20 -1.40 1.11
CA GLY A 92 9.28 -1.26 2.57
C GLY A 92 10.59 -1.70 3.26
N TRP A 93 11.55 -2.27 2.52
CA TRP A 93 12.89 -2.62 3.02
C TRP A 93 13.97 -1.62 2.64
N ALA A 94 13.72 -0.75 1.66
CA ALA A 94 14.73 0.20 1.18
C ALA A 94 15.07 1.22 2.29
N PRO A 95 16.34 1.62 2.46
CA PRO A 95 16.68 2.82 3.23
C PRO A 95 15.88 4.03 2.71
N PRO A 96 15.64 5.08 3.53
CA PRO A 96 15.12 6.33 3.02
C PRO A 96 16.12 6.85 1.99
N ASP A 97 15.79 6.72 0.73
CA ASP A 97 16.67 7.14 -0.34
C ASP A 97 16.67 8.67 -0.38
N LYS A 98 17.83 9.26 -0.02
CA LYS A 98 18.04 10.71 0.00
C LYS A 98 17.99 11.34 -1.40
N THR A 99 17.89 10.52 -2.45
CA THR A 99 17.86 10.97 -3.85
C THR A 99 16.44 11.04 -4.46
N ILE A 100 15.42 10.41 -3.84
CA ILE A 100 14.01 10.50 -4.29
C ILE A 100 13.33 11.77 -3.72
N ILE A 101 14.06 12.88 -3.76
CA ILE A 101 13.47 14.23 -3.64
C ILE A 101 13.14 14.73 -5.06
N ASN A 102 13.76 14.18 -6.11
CA ASN A 102 13.68 14.69 -7.49
C ASN A 102 13.32 13.64 -8.57
N ALA A 103 12.90 12.43 -8.21
CA ALA A 103 12.46 11.45 -9.21
C ALA A 103 10.94 11.51 -9.38
N THR A 104 10.46 12.58 -10.02
CA THR A 104 9.35 12.49 -10.96
C THR A 104 9.86 11.74 -12.18
N ASP A 105 9.35 10.54 -12.43
CA ASP A 105 9.43 9.88 -13.73
C ASP A 105 8.13 9.05 -13.91
N PRO A 106 7.69 8.80 -15.15
CA PRO A 106 6.33 9.07 -15.62
C PRO A 106 5.24 8.11 -15.14
#